data_AF-A0A1W9TVP0-F1
#
_entry.id   AF-A0A1W9TVP0-F1
#
_cell.length_a   1.000
_cell.length_b   1.000
_cell.length_c   1.000
_cell.angle_alpha   90.00
_cell.angle_beta   90.00
_cell.angle_gamma   90.00
#
_symmetry.space_group_name_H-M   'P 1'
#
loop_
_entity.id
_entity.type
_entity.pdbx_description
1 polymer ?
#
loop_
_entity_poly.entity_id
_entity_poly.type
_entity_poly.pdbx_seq_one_letter_code
_entity_poly.pdbx_strand_id
1 'polypeptide(L)'
;METIRNISESTAQARFEMWKAAWKMFLDNPFGVGGNNFQVRFEEYQSAWFPRGMWGMVCHSLWFTLISELGIPGIIIYFLLLYYNIKDLWFLKRIEPGDNPDLKYIHYLTLAFIAGFAGFFSSGTFLSVLYYPYYWYFTAFTIAMMKVAQNVMKTGDEKESVPTRNRVRRFPGRIS
;
A
#
# COMPACT_ATOMS: atom_id res chain seq x y z
N MET A 1 4.31 -44.94 -4.60
CA MET A 1 5.08 -43.72 -4.26
C MET A 1 4.54 -42.59 -5.11
N GLU A 2 3.58 -41.82 -4.60
CA GLU A 2 3.12 -40.59 -5.25
C GLU A 2 3.81 -39.41 -4.57
N THR A 3 4.84 -38.89 -5.24
CA THR A 3 5.74 -37.87 -4.72
C THR A 3 5.20 -36.48 -5.03
N ILE A 4 4.85 -35.70 -3.99
CA ILE A 4 4.98 -34.23 -3.75
C ILE A 4 4.55 -33.21 -4.85
N ARG A 5 4.55 -33.54 -6.14
CA ARG A 5 4.13 -32.69 -7.27
C ARG A 5 2.61 -32.44 -7.33
N ASN A 6 1.81 -33.38 -6.82
CA ASN A 6 0.33 -33.28 -6.85
C ASN A 6 -0.24 -32.20 -5.93
N ILE A 7 0.51 -31.78 -4.89
CA ILE A 7 0.00 -30.83 -3.89
C ILE A 7 0.01 -29.39 -4.44
N SER A 8 1.04 -29.03 -5.22
CA SER A 8 1.13 -27.70 -5.83
C SER A 8 0.11 -27.51 -6.96
N GLU A 9 -0.12 -28.54 -7.78
CA GLU A 9 -1.13 -28.48 -8.84
C GLU A 9 -2.55 -28.40 -8.24
N SER A 10 -2.84 -29.20 -7.22
CA SER A 10 -4.12 -29.16 -6.50
C SER A 10 -4.40 -27.79 -5.86
N THR A 11 -3.41 -27.19 -5.19
CA THR A 11 -3.60 -25.89 -4.51
C THR A 11 -3.64 -24.70 -5.47
N ALA A 12 -2.90 -24.74 -6.58
CA ALA A 12 -2.99 -23.70 -7.62
C ALA A 12 -4.34 -23.74 -8.35
N GLN A 13 -4.82 -24.94 -8.68
CA GLN A 13 -6.13 -25.12 -9.29
C GLN A 13 -7.25 -24.62 -8.36
N ALA A 14 -7.16 -24.90 -7.06
CA ALA A 14 -8.11 -24.40 -6.06
C ALA A 14 -8.24 -22.87 -6.10
N ARG A 15 -7.11 -22.14 -6.13
CA ARG A 15 -7.12 -20.67 -6.21
C ARG A 15 -7.79 -20.19 -7.48
N PHE A 16 -7.50 -20.82 -8.62
CA PHE A 16 -8.10 -20.44 -9.89
C PHE A 16 -9.61 -20.63 -9.90
N GLU A 17 -10.11 -21.73 -9.33
CA GLU A 17 -11.54 -21.97 -9.17
C GLU A 17 -12.18 -20.96 -8.20
N MET A 18 -11.49 -20.57 -7.12
CA MET A 18 -11.96 -19.51 -6.21
C MET A 18 -12.04 -18.15 -6.91
N TRP A 19 -11.07 -17.83 -7.76
CA TRP A 19 -11.05 -16.58 -8.51
C TRP A 19 -12.20 -16.52 -9.53
N LYS A 20 -12.52 -17.64 -10.17
CA LYS A 20 -13.73 -17.75 -11.01
C LYS A 20 -15.00 -17.52 -10.21
N ALA A 21 -15.10 -18.09 -9.01
CA ALA A 21 -16.25 -17.89 -8.13
C ALA A 21 -16.38 -16.41 -7.73
N ALA A 22 -15.28 -15.76 -7.34
CA ALA A 22 -15.24 -14.34 -7.00
C ALA A 22 -15.63 -13.45 -8.19
N TRP A 23 -15.17 -13.80 -9.40
CA TRP A 23 -15.54 -13.10 -10.62
C TRP A 23 -17.03 -13.21 -10.91
N LYS A 24 -17.62 -14.40 -10.82
CA LYS A 24 -19.07 -14.60 -10.97
C LYS A 24 -19.86 -13.83 -9.92
N MET A 25 -19.41 -13.86 -8.67
CA MET A 25 -20.03 -13.13 -7.57
C MET A 25 -20.05 -11.62 -7.83
N PHE A 26 -18.96 -11.08 -8.39
CA PHE A 26 -18.89 -9.68 -8.82
C PHE A 26 -19.83 -9.37 -9.99
N LEU A 27 -19.92 -10.25 -11.00
CA LEU A 27 -20.83 -10.05 -12.13
C LEU A 27 -22.30 -10.01 -11.69
N ASP A 28 -22.68 -10.85 -10.74
CA ASP A 28 -24.03 -10.88 -10.16
C ASP A 28 -24.30 -9.69 -9.23
N ASN A 29 -23.26 -9.20 -8.54
CA ASN A 29 -23.36 -8.11 -7.57
C ASN A 29 -22.28 -7.04 -7.84
N PRO A 30 -22.46 -6.16 -8.83
CA PRO A 30 -21.44 -5.16 -9.20
C PRO A 30 -21.11 -4.14 -8.09
N PHE A 31 -22.03 -3.97 -7.12
CA PHE A 31 -21.82 -3.13 -5.93
C PHE A 31 -21.15 -3.87 -4.77
N GLY A 32 -20.80 -5.15 -4.97
CA GLY A 32 -20.22 -6.01 -3.96
C GLY A 32 -21.28 -6.70 -3.09
N VAL A 33 -20.89 -7.82 -2.49
CA VAL A 33 -21.74 -8.59 -1.56
C VAL A 33 -21.56 -8.18 -0.09
N GLY A 34 -20.71 -7.19 0.20
CA GLY A 34 -20.35 -6.74 1.54
C GLY A 34 -19.09 -7.41 2.08
N GLY A 35 -18.41 -6.74 3.03
CA GLY A 35 -17.14 -7.19 3.55
C GLY A 35 -17.23 -8.50 4.34
N ASN A 36 -16.26 -9.39 4.14
CA ASN A 36 -16.20 -10.77 4.65
C ASN A 36 -17.32 -11.70 4.15
N ASN A 37 -18.12 -11.31 3.16
CA ASN A 37 -19.19 -12.16 2.63
C ASN A 37 -18.76 -13.10 1.51
N PHE A 38 -17.54 -13.00 0.97
CA PHE A 38 -17.07 -13.96 -0.03
C PHE A 38 -17.10 -15.38 0.54
N GLN A 39 -16.57 -15.57 1.76
CA GLN A 39 -16.48 -16.88 2.41
C GLN A 39 -17.85 -17.48 2.73
N VAL A 40 -18.83 -16.63 3.02
CA VAL A 40 -20.20 -17.01 3.36
C VAL A 40 -20.95 -17.44 2.10
N ARG A 41 -20.81 -16.66 1.03
CA ARG A 41 -21.51 -16.90 -0.23
C ARG A 41 -20.75 -17.81 -1.19
N PHE A 42 -19.55 -18.26 -0.82
CA PHE A 42 -18.70 -19.07 -1.69
C PHE A 42 -19.41 -20.31 -2.22
N GLU A 43 -20.21 -20.97 -1.38
CA GLU A 43 -20.96 -22.18 -1.76
C GLU A 43 -21.93 -21.95 -2.93
N GLU A 44 -22.51 -20.76 -3.05
CA GLU A 44 -23.42 -20.40 -4.14
C GLU A 44 -22.70 -20.32 -5.50
N TYR A 45 -21.39 -20.02 -5.46
CA TYR A 45 -20.57 -19.71 -6.63
C TYR A 45 -19.48 -20.77 -6.92
N GLN A 46 -19.31 -21.76 -6.03
CA GLN A 46 -18.28 -22.78 -6.14
C GLN A 46 -18.50 -23.68 -7.37
N SER A 47 -17.41 -24.10 -8.01
CA SER A 47 -17.48 -25.08 -9.10
C SER A 47 -17.61 -26.51 -8.55
N ALA A 48 -17.98 -27.45 -9.42
CA ALA A 48 -18.05 -28.88 -9.08
C ALA A 48 -16.68 -29.49 -8.71
N TRP A 49 -15.59 -28.73 -8.84
CA TRP A 49 -14.26 -29.12 -8.39
C TRP A 49 -14.16 -29.19 -6.86
N PHE A 50 -14.94 -28.36 -6.17
CA PHE A 50 -15.00 -28.35 -4.71
C PHE A 50 -16.08 -29.32 -4.20
N PRO A 51 -15.83 -30.06 -3.10
CA PRO A 51 -16.89 -30.75 -2.38
C PRO A 51 -18.00 -29.76 -2.01
N ARG A 52 -19.27 -30.18 -2.10
CA ARG A 52 -20.40 -29.33 -1.67
C ARG A 52 -20.29 -29.01 -0.18
N GLY A 53 -20.82 -27.86 0.24
CA GLY A 53 -20.77 -27.43 1.63
C GLY A 53 -19.41 -26.89 2.11
N MET A 54 -18.52 -26.44 1.22
CA MET A 54 -17.29 -25.76 1.63
C MET A 54 -17.52 -24.26 1.88
N TRP A 55 -18.00 -23.93 3.07
CA TRP A 55 -18.08 -22.56 3.59
C TRP A 55 -16.76 -22.16 4.28
N GLY A 56 -16.42 -20.87 4.32
CA GLY A 56 -15.21 -20.39 5.00
C GLY A 56 -13.94 -20.30 4.14
N MET A 57 -14.03 -20.61 2.84
CA MET A 57 -12.88 -20.54 1.93
C MET A 57 -12.53 -19.08 1.61
N VAL A 58 -11.30 -18.66 1.92
CA VAL A 58 -10.75 -17.37 1.50
C VAL A 58 -10.38 -17.38 0.02
N CYS A 59 -10.50 -16.24 -0.65
CA CYS A 59 -10.23 -16.13 -2.09
C CYS A 59 -8.74 -16.26 -2.49
N HIS A 60 -7.82 -16.14 -1.52
CA HIS A 60 -6.36 -16.17 -1.75
C HIS A 60 -5.90 -15.14 -2.81
N SER A 61 -6.54 -13.98 -2.83
CA SER A 61 -6.10 -12.84 -3.64
C SER A 61 -6.79 -11.57 -3.15
N LEU A 62 -6.01 -10.54 -2.88
CA LEU A 62 -6.51 -9.21 -2.52
C LEU A 62 -7.47 -8.69 -3.58
N TRP A 63 -7.13 -8.87 -4.86
CA TRP A 63 -7.90 -8.33 -5.97
C TRP A 63 -9.27 -8.98 -6.07
N PHE A 64 -9.32 -10.30 -6.03
CA PHE A 64 -10.59 -11.02 -6.12
C PHE A 64 -11.45 -10.86 -4.87
N THR A 65 -10.85 -10.72 -3.68
CA THR A 65 -11.58 -10.31 -2.47
C THR A 65 -12.16 -8.90 -2.63
N LEU A 66 -11.38 -7.94 -3.14
CA LEU A 66 -11.81 -6.55 -3.34
C LEU A 66 -13.01 -6.46 -4.30
N ILE A 67 -12.92 -7.08 -5.47
CA ILE A 67 -13.98 -6.97 -6.48
C ILE A 67 -15.26 -7.69 -6.06
N SER A 68 -15.17 -8.87 -5.43
CA SER A 68 -16.36 -9.63 -5.06
C SER A 68 -17.09 -9.02 -3.87
N GLU A 69 -16.35 -8.56 -2.85
CA GLU A 69 -16.97 -8.08 -1.61
C GLU A 69 -17.33 -6.60 -1.65
N LEU A 70 -16.48 -5.75 -2.22
CA LEU A 70 -16.70 -4.30 -2.21
C LEU A 70 -17.14 -3.73 -3.56
N GLY A 71 -17.06 -4.53 -4.63
CA GLY A 71 -17.53 -4.15 -5.96
C GLY A 71 -16.87 -2.90 -6.53
N ILE A 72 -17.55 -2.27 -7.50
CA ILE A 72 -17.11 -1.04 -8.16
C ILE A 72 -16.83 0.09 -7.15
N PRO A 73 -17.69 0.38 -6.15
CA PRO A 73 -17.42 1.45 -5.19
C PRO A 73 -16.12 1.21 -4.40
N GLY A 74 -15.90 -0.03 -3.94
CA GLY A 74 -14.68 -0.42 -3.24
C GLY A 74 -13.44 -0.28 -4.10
N ILE A 75 -13.50 -0.75 -5.34
CA ILE A 75 -12.40 -0.60 -6.32
C ILE A 75 -12.05 0.87 -6.49
N ILE A 76 -13.04 1.74 -6.71
CA ILE A 76 -12.80 3.19 -6.90
C ILE A 76 -12.08 3.77 -5.68
N ILE A 77 -12.60 3.55 -4.48
CA ILE A 77 -12.01 4.09 -3.24
C ILE A 77 -10.58 3.55 -3.04
N TYR A 78 -10.38 2.24 -3.23
CA TYR A 78 -9.09 1.59 -3.05
C TYR A 78 -8.03 2.13 -4.01
N PHE A 79 -8.37 2.24 -5.30
CA PHE A 79 -7.44 2.77 -6.31
C PHE A 79 -7.22 4.27 -6.18
N LEU A 80 -8.20 5.05 -5.72
CA LEU A 80 -8.00 6.46 -5.40
C LEU A 80 -6.98 6.64 -4.28
N LEU A 81 -7.11 5.88 -3.19
CA LEU A 81 -6.13 5.91 -2.10
C LEU A 81 -4.74 5.48 -2.59
N LEU A 82 -4.66 4.42 -3.40
CA LEU A 82 -3.40 3.99 -3.98
C LEU A 82 -2.79 5.08 -4.87
N TYR A 83 -3.61 5.71 -5.71
CA TYR A 83 -3.17 6.81 -6.57
C TYR A 83 -2.57 7.97 -5.77
N TYR A 84 -3.24 8.42 -4.70
CA TYR A 84 -2.71 9.50 -3.86
C TYR A 84 -1.43 9.11 -3.13
N ASN A 85 -1.35 7.89 -2.58
CA ASN A 85 -0.13 7.37 -1.97
C ASN A 85 1.06 7.39 -2.94
N ILE A 86 0.85 6.86 -4.15
CA ILE A 86 1.89 6.80 -5.18
C ILE A 86 2.27 8.22 -5.61
N LYS A 87 1.31 9.12 -5.80
CA LYS A 87 1.57 10.54 -6.11
C LYS A 87 2.44 11.20 -5.04
N ASP A 88 2.12 11.02 -3.77
CA ASP A 88 2.87 11.61 -2.65
C ASP A 88 4.28 11.02 -2.55
N LEU A 89 4.43 9.70 -2.70
CA LEU A 89 5.75 9.06 -2.73
C LEU A 89 6.60 9.53 -3.92
N TRP A 90 6.01 9.71 -5.10
CA TRP A 90 6.72 10.26 -6.25
C TRP A 90 7.14 11.71 -6.05
N PHE A 91 6.31 12.51 -5.39
CA PHE A 91 6.67 13.87 -5.00
C PHE A 91 7.85 13.84 -4.02
N LEU A 92 7.75 13.08 -2.93
CA LEU A 92 8.80 12.95 -1.92
C LEU A 92 10.12 12.46 -2.52
N LYS A 93 10.07 11.52 -3.46
CA LYS A 93 11.24 10.99 -4.16
C LYS A 93 11.98 12.07 -4.97
N ARG A 94 11.26 13.06 -5.49
CA ARG A 94 11.82 14.17 -6.30
C ARG A 94 12.40 15.29 -5.46
N ILE A 95 12.18 15.31 -4.14
CA ILE A 95 12.82 16.27 -3.26
C ILE A 95 14.30 15.96 -3.21
N GLU A 96 15.12 16.92 -3.63
CA GLU A 96 16.58 16.81 -3.52
C GLU A 96 17.00 17.06 -2.07
N PRO A 97 17.65 16.08 -1.41
CA PRO A 97 17.92 16.19 0.02
C PRO A 97 19.08 17.14 0.37
N GLY A 98 19.92 17.52 -0.61
CA GLY A 98 21.10 18.35 -0.39
C GLY A 98 21.98 17.82 0.75
N ASP A 99 22.38 18.70 1.66
CA ASP A 99 23.09 18.33 2.90
C ASP A 99 22.21 18.22 4.14
N ASN A 100 20.89 18.38 4.00
CA ASN A 100 19.96 18.29 5.12
C ASN A 100 19.78 16.81 5.55
N PRO A 101 20.18 16.42 6.78
CA PRO A 101 20.09 15.04 7.23
C PRO A 101 18.64 14.52 7.33
N ASP A 102 17.69 15.38 7.67
CA ASP A 102 16.27 15.02 7.77
C ASP A 102 15.69 14.70 6.39
N LEU A 103 16.03 15.50 5.37
CA LEU A 103 15.61 15.24 4.00
C LEU A 103 16.28 13.98 3.42
N LYS A 104 17.55 13.71 3.75
CA LYS A 104 18.22 12.45 3.39
C LYS A 104 17.48 11.25 3.98
N TYR A 105 17.11 11.31 5.26
CA TYR A 105 16.34 10.26 5.93
C TYR A 105 14.99 10.02 5.25
N ILE A 106 14.22 11.09 4.99
CA ILE A 106 12.93 11.03 4.30
C ILE A 106 13.10 10.43 2.89
N HIS A 107 14.16 10.78 2.17
CA HIS A 107 14.44 10.25 0.84
C HIS A 107 14.63 8.73 0.87
N TYR A 108 15.49 8.20 1.75
CA TYR A 108 15.70 6.76 1.87
C TYR A 108 14.44 6.03 2.36
N LEU A 109 13.70 6.62 3.31
CA LEU A 109 12.44 6.07 3.77
C LEU A 109 11.40 6.00 2.63
N THR A 110 11.36 7.01 1.77
CA THR A 110 10.49 7.04 0.58
C THR A 110 10.84 5.91 -0.39
N LEU A 111 12.13 5.66 -0.65
CA LEU A 111 12.56 4.53 -1.49
C LEU A 111 12.17 3.19 -0.88
N ALA A 112 12.33 3.03 0.43
CA ALA A 112 11.91 1.83 1.15
C ALA A 112 10.39 1.61 1.06
N PHE A 113 9.59 2.67 1.15
CA PHE A 113 8.14 2.61 1.01
C PHE A 113 7.68 2.24 -0.40
N ILE A 114 8.34 2.78 -1.44
CA ILE A 114 8.07 2.39 -2.83
C ILE A 114 8.34 0.90 -3.04
N ALA A 115 9.48 0.41 -2.55
CA ALA A 115 9.80 -1.02 -2.60
C ALA A 115 8.83 -1.87 -1.76
N GLY A 116 8.43 -1.36 -0.59
CA GLY A 116 7.45 -2.00 0.30
C GLY A 116 6.08 -2.15 -0.33
N PHE A 117 5.55 -1.11 -0.99
CA PHE A 117 4.31 -1.19 -1.75
C PHE A 117 4.39 -2.21 -2.89
N ALA A 118 5.51 -2.24 -3.64
CA ALA A 118 5.71 -3.22 -4.70
C ALA A 118 5.69 -4.66 -4.16
N GLY A 119 6.39 -4.92 -3.04
CA GLY A 119 6.37 -6.21 -2.36
C GLY A 119 4.98 -6.59 -1.82
N PHE A 120 4.27 -5.62 -1.21
CA PHE A 120 2.92 -5.81 -0.69
C PHE A 120 1.93 -6.19 -1.79
N PHE A 121 1.92 -5.49 -2.93
CA PHE A 121 1.00 -5.82 -4.02
C PHE A 121 1.39 -7.10 -4.78
N SER A 122 2.69 -7.38 -4.91
CA SER A 122 3.18 -8.64 -5.46
C SER A 122 2.68 -9.84 -4.63
N SER A 123 2.87 -9.80 -3.31
CA SER A 123 2.37 -10.83 -2.39
C SER A 123 0.83 -10.85 -2.28
N GLY A 124 0.19 -9.68 -2.26
CA GLY A 124 -1.27 -9.51 -2.18
C GLY A 124 -2.01 -10.12 -3.38
N THR A 125 -1.34 -10.34 -4.50
CA THR A 125 -1.93 -11.08 -5.64
C THR A 125 -2.33 -12.51 -5.25
N PHE A 126 -1.62 -13.11 -4.30
CA PHE A 126 -1.84 -14.50 -3.83
C PHE A 126 -2.38 -14.59 -2.39
N LEU A 127 -2.49 -13.47 -1.67
CA LEU A 127 -2.92 -13.42 -0.28
C LEU A 127 -4.17 -12.54 -0.12
N SER A 128 -5.15 -13.00 0.66
CA SER A 128 -6.35 -12.21 0.98
C SER A 128 -6.09 -11.23 2.14
N VAL A 129 -5.26 -10.22 1.89
CA VAL A 129 -4.82 -9.23 2.91
C VAL A 129 -5.60 -7.91 2.87
N LEU A 130 -6.74 -7.86 2.17
CA LEU A 130 -7.54 -6.63 2.01
C LEU A 130 -7.93 -6.00 3.36
N TYR A 131 -8.34 -6.83 4.33
CA TYR A 131 -8.75 -6.37 5.67
C TYR A 131 -7.62 -6.32 6.69
N TYR A 132 -6.39 -6.64 6.27
CA TYR A 132 -5.24 -6.55 7.16
C TYR A 132 -4.78 -5.09 7.25
N PRO A 133 -4.21 -4.67 8.39
CA PRO A 133 -3.94 -3.25 8.65
C PRO A 133 -2.79 -2.69 7.80
N TYR A 134 -2.02 -3.54 7.11
CA TYR A 134 -0.76 -3.15 6.46
C TYR A 134 -0.92 -2.03 5.43
N TYR A 135 -1.88 -2.16 4.51
CA TYR A 135 -2.14 -1.13 3.48
C TYR A 135 -2.56 0.21 4.10
N TRP A 136 -3.36 0.16 5.16
CA TRP A 136 -3.83 1.32 5.89
C TRP A 136 -2.68 2.01 6.66
N TYR A 137 -1.77 1.23 7.24
CA TYR A 137 -0.55 1.76 7.85
C TYR A 137 0.38 2.40 6.82
N PHE A 138 0.60 1.75 5.67
CA PHE A 138 1.36 2.36 4.58
C PHE A 138 0.77 3.73 4.18
N THR A 139 -0.56 3.83 4.12
CA THR A 139 -1.23 5.09 3.81
C THR A 139 -1.00 6.15 4.88
N ALA A 140 -1.23 5.81 6.15
CA ALA A 140 -1.03 6.73 7.27
C ALA A 140 0.42 7.24 7.35
N PHE A 141 1.40 6.34 7.20
CA PHE A 141 2.81 6.70 7.21
C PHE A 141 3.21 7.55 6.00
N THR A 142 2.70 7.27 4.80
CA THR A 142 2.96 8.11 3.60
C THR A 142 2.49 9.54 3.83
N ILE A 143 1.28 9.72 4.38
CA ILE A 143 0.74 11.05 4.73
C ILE A 143 1.61 11.73 5.81
N ALA A 144 2.03 10.99 6.84
CA ALA A 144 2.88 11.53 7.89
C ALA A 144 4.23 11.99 7.34
N MET A 145 4.88 11.18 6.48
CA MET A 145 6.12 11.53 5.80
C MET A 145 5.96 12.80 4.97
N MET A 146 4.85 12.93 4.22
CA MET A 146 4.55 14.13 3.43
C MET A 146 4.46 15.38 4.30
N LYS A 147 3.74 15.30 5.43
CA LYS A 147 3.61 16.41 6.38
C LYS A 147 4.95 16.79 7.01
N VAL A 148 5.76 15.81 7.40
CA VAL A 148 7.08 16.05 7.98
C VAL A 148 8.00 16.72 6.95
N ALA A 149 8.03 16.23 5.71
CA ALA A 149 8.83 16.82 4.63
C ALA A 149 8.46 18.28 4.38
N GLN A 150 7.16 18.59 4.29
CA GLN A 150 6.68 19.96 4.12
C GLN A 150 7.11 20.88 5.27
N ASN A 151 7.08 20.39 6.51
CA ASN A 151 7.49 21.18 7.68
C ASN A 151 9.01 21.44 7.70
N VAL A 152 9.82 20.44 7.34
CA VAL A 152 11.28 20.57 7.26
C VAL A 152 11.65 21.60 6.18
N MET A 153 11.02 21.54 5.00
CA MET A 153 11.26 22.50 3.92
C MET A 153 10.91 23.94 4.34
N LYS A 154 9.72 24.16 4.93
CA LYS A 154 9.31 25.49 5.42
C LYS A 154 10.28 26.07 6.46
N THR A 155 10.72 25.24 7.40
CA THR A 155 11.66 25.68 8.46
C THR A 155 13.04 25.99 7.89
N GLY A 156 13.45 25.32 6.81
CA GLY A 156 14.67 25.62 6.08
C GLY A 156 14.61 27.00 5.43
N ASP A 157 13.52 27.29 4.71
CA ASP A 157 13.29 28.58 4.05
C ASP A 157 13.27 29.74 5.05
N GLU A 158 12.62 29.56 6.21
CA GLU A 158 12.60 30.58 7.28
C GLU A 158 14.01 30.87 7.80
N LYS A 159 14.86 29.85 7.99
CA LYS A 159 16.25 30.04 8.47
C LYS A 159 17.14 30.76 7.45
N GLU A 160 16.96 30.52 6.16
CA GLU A 160 17.70 31.23 5.11
C GLU A 160 17.23 32.68 4.93
N SER A 161 15.96 32.97 5.22
CA SER A 161 15.38 34.32 5.08
C SER A 161 15.79 35.31 6.18
N VAL A 162 16.32 34.84 7.31
CA VAL A 162 16.81 35.72 8.39
C VAL A 162 18.20 36.25 8.01
N PRO A 163 18.38 37.57 7.79
CA PRO A 163 19.70 38.12 7.52
C PRO A 163 20.60 37.86 8.72
N THR A 164 21.74 37.22 8.50
CA THR A 164 22.77 37.02 9.52
C THR A 164 23.22 38.39 10.03
N ARG A 165 22.64 38.86 11.13
CA ARG A 165 22.96 40.15 11.74
C ARG A 165 24.39 40.07 12.30
N ASN A 166 25.33 40.54 11.50
CA ASN A 166 26.69 40.98 11.81
C ASN A 166 27.42 40.19 12.91
N ARG A 167 28.33 39.32 12.46
CA ARG A 167 29.53 38.95 13.21
C ARG A 167 30.19 40.26 13.68
N VAL A 168 30.12 40.52 14.99
CA VAL A 168 30.71 41.68 15.66
C VAL A 168 32.12 41.91 15.12
N ARG A 169 32.34 43.09 14.52
CA ARG A 169 33.66 43.55 14.12
C ARG A 169 34.59 43.41 15.32
N ARG A 170 35.55 42.48 15.27
CA ARG A 170 36.71 42.51 16.15
C ARG A 170 37.41 43.85 15.90
N PHE A 171 37.36 44.73 16.89
CA PHE A 171 38.20 45.92 16.91
C PHE A 171 39.67 45.46 16.86
N PRO A 172 40.50 46.01 15.95
CA PRO A 172 41.94 45.82 16.04
C PRO A 172 42.45 46.71 17.17
N GLY A 173 42.57 46.16 18.38
CA GLY A 173 43.35 46.80 19.44
C GLY A 173 44.83 46.66 19.11
N ARG A 174 45.43 47.73 18.60
CA ARG A 174 46.88 47.88 18.40
C ARG A 174 47.41 48.89 19.42
N ILE A 175 48.45 48.46 20.15
CA ILE A 175 49.57 49.21 20.77
C ILE A 175 49.26 50.15 21.96
N SER A 176 49.68 49.74 23.16
CA SER A 176 50.83 50.31 23.90
C SER A 176 51.21 49.39 25.05
#